data_AF-A0A2U1L8X4-F1
#
_entry.id   AF-A0A2U1L8X4-F1
#
_cell.length_a   1.000
_cell.length_b   1.000
_cell.length_c   1.000
_cell.angle_alpha   90.00
_cell.angle_beta   90.00
_cell.angle_gamma   90.00
#
_symmetry.space_group_name_H-M   'P 1'
#
loop_
_entity.id
_entity.type
_entity.pdbx_description
1 polymer ?
#
loop_
_entity_poly.entity_id
_entity_poly.type
_entity_poly.pdbx_seq_one_letter_code
_entity_poly.pdbx_strand_id
1 'polypeptide(L)'
;MTVLTPSHHAEVVHLHPSNCLDHKPEWVIYNKYVLTSRNFIRTVTDVRGEWIVGIAPHYYDLENFPQCEAKRVLEKLYKKRVKDKDESKNRR
;
A
#
# COMPACT_ATOMS: atom_id res chain seq x y z
N MET A 1 10.18 5.22 -1.95
CA MET A 1 8.88 4.56 -1.75
C MET A 1 7.91 5.24 -2.70
N THR A 2 7.05 4.49 -3.37
CA THR A 2 6.15 5.10 -4.36
C THR A 2 4.79 5.27 -3.70
N VAL A 3 4.29 6.51 -3.65
CA VAL A 3 2.92 6.77 -3.18
C VAL A 3 2.01 6.93 -4.38
N LEU A 4 0.81 6.40 -4.23
CA LEU A 4 -0.26 6.60 -5.19
C LEU A 4 -1.03 7.82 -4.76
N THR A 5 -0.94 8.87 -5.57
CA THR A 5 -1.72 10.07 -5.36
C THR A 5 -3.13 9.90 -5.92
N PRO A 6 -4.12 10.68 -5.46
CA PRO A 6 -5.47 10.69 -6.03
C PRO A 6 -5.52 11.00 -7.54
N SER A 7 -4.46 11.59 -8.10
CA SER A 7 -4.32 11.82 -9.53
C SER A 7 -3.83 10.60 -10.32
N HIS A 8 -3.72 9.43 -9.69
CA HIS A 8 -3.23 8.17 -10.28
C HIS A 8 -1.78 8.21 -10.79
N HIS A 9 -1.02 9.25 -10.42
CA HIS A 9 0.40 9.34 -10.73
C HIS A 9 1.22 8.70 -9.60
N ALA A 10 2.09 7.77 -9.99
CA ALA A 10 3.06 7.18 -9.09
C ALA A 10 4.18 8.19 -8.82
N GLU A 11 4.25 8.72 -7.61
CA GLU A 11 5.30 9.66 -7.21
C GLU A 11 6.35 9.00 -6.32
N VAL A 12 7.62 9.29 -6.62
CA VAL A 12 8.73 8.85 -5.78
C VAL A 12 8.84 9.76 -4.56
N VAL A 13 8.61 9.19 -3.38
CA VAL A 13 8.75 9.87 -2.10
C VAL A 13 9.75 9.18 -1.17
N HIS A 14 10.23 9.94 -0.20
CA HIS A 14 11.18 9.50 0.81
C HIS A 14 10.56 9.59 2.20
N LEU A 15 11.00 8.73 3.13
CA LEU A 15 10.66 8.91 4.53
C LEU A 15 11.34 10.18 5.03
N HIS A 16 10.58 11.06 5.67
CA HIS A 16 11.16 12.26 6.26
C HIS A 16 12.22 11.92 7.31
N PRO A 17 13.32 12.68 7.46
CA PRO A 17 14.38 12.36 8.43
C PRO A 17 13.91 12.25 9.89
N SER A 18 12.79 12.90 10.23
CA SER A 18 12.17 12.81 11.57
C SER A 18 11.32 11.56 11.80
N ASN A 19 11.34 10.57 10.89
CA ASN A 19 10.62 9.31 11.10
C ASN A 19 11.40 8.43 12.10
N CYS A 20 10.69 7.58 12.85
CA CYS A 20 11.29 6.72 13.87
C CYS A 20 11.36 5.25 13.43
N LEU A 21 11.24 4.96 12.13
CA LEU A 21 11.33 3.58 11.62
C LEU A 21 12.82 3.21 11.49
N ASP A 22 13.18 2.07 12.07
CA ASP A 22 14.52 1.47 12.01
C ASP A 22 14.74 0.61 10.75
N HIS A 23 13.65 0.30 10.03
CA HIS A 23 13.65 -0.47 8.80
C HIS A 23 12.87 0.27 7.70
N LYS A 24 12.93 -0.28 6.49
CA LYS A 24 12.20 0.22 5.33
C LYS A 24 10.99 -0.69 5.08
N PRO A 25 9.81 -0.38 5.64
CA PRO A 25 8.62 -1.19 5.40
C PRO A 25 8.22 -1.18 3.91
N GLU A 26 7.52 -2.23 3.49
CA GLU A 26 6.99 -2.35 2.13
C GLU A 26 5.76 -1.46 1.93
N TRP A 27 4.86 -1.45 2.93
CA TRP A 27 3.62 -0.71 2.93
C TRP A 27 3.56 0.23 4.12
N VAL A 28 3.16 1.47 3.86
CA VAL A 28 2.97 2.45 4.92
C VAL A 28 1.72 3.28 4.69
N ILE A 29 1.15 3.75 5.78
CA ILE A 29 0.19 4.85 5.79
C ILE A 29 0.94 6.11 6.23
N TYR A 30 0.70 7.22 5.56
CA TYR A 30 1.25 8.53 5.93
C TYR A 30 0.13 9.52 6.20
N ASN A 31 0.39 10.48 7.09
CA ASN A 31 -0.57 11.54 7.40
C ASN A 31 -0.30 12.85 6.63
N LYS A 32 0.99 13.15 6.37
CA LYS A 32 1.38 14.43 5.75
C LYS A 32 2.34 14.22 4.59
N TYR A 33 2.06 14.91 3.49
CA TYR A 33 2.95 15.05 2.35
C TYR A 33 3.69 16.38 2.44
N VAL A 34 5.00 16.38 2.25
CA VAL A 34 5.86 17.57 2.31
C VAL A 34 6.56 17.74 0.97
N LEU A 35 6.13 18.77 0.24
CA LEU A 35 6.66 19.15 -1.07
C LEU A 35 7.85 20.09 -0.90
N THR A 36 9.04 19.67 -1.35
CA THR A 36 10.28 20.48 -1.35
C THR A 36 11.12 20.13 -2.59
N SER A 37 12.44 20.32 -2.55
CA SER A 37 13.36 19.80 -3.57
C SER A 37 13.37 18.27 -3.67
N ARG A 38 12.98 17.57 -2.60
CA ARG A 38 12.65 16.13 -2.60
C ARG A 38 11.33 15.94 -1.88
N ASN A 39 10.50 15.04 -2.36
CA ASN A 39 9.19 14.82 -1.77
C ASN A 39 9.30 13.86 -0.59
N PHE A 40 8.72 14.25 0.55
CA PHE A 40 8.77 13.47 1.78
C PHE A 40 7.37 13.16 2.31
N ILE A 41 7.26 12.02 2.99
CA ILE A 41 6.09 11.66 3.80
C ILE A 41 6.44 11.72 5.29
N ARG A 42 5.52 12.26 6.10
CA ARG A 42 5.66 12.42 7.56
C ARG A 42 4.52 11.73 8.31
N THR A 43 4.82 11.36 9.55
CA THR A 43 3.92 10.61 10.44
C THR A 43 3.50 9.32 9.73
N VAL A 44 4.48 8.42 9.60
CA VAL A 44 4.39 7.19 8.82
C VAL A 44 4.17 6.02 9.77
N THR A 45 3.24 5.14 9.44
CA THR A 45 2.95 3.90 10.18
C THR A 45 3.13 2.70 9.26
N ASP A 46 3.92 1.73 9.70
CA ASP A 46 4.06 0.45 9.00
C ASP A 46 2.75 -0.34 9.08
N VAL A 47 2.36 -0.95 7.96
CA VAL A 47 1.12 -1.72 7.84
C VAL A 47 1.34 -2.95 6.97
N ARG A 48 0.49 -3.97 7.16
CA ARG A 48 0.46 -5.13 6.27
C ARG A 48 -0.41 -4.86 5.06
N GLY A 49 0.05 -5.26 3.87
CA GLY A 49 -0.72 -5.15 2.63
C GLY A 49 -2.07 -5.88 2.70
N GLU A 50 -2.17 -7.00 3.44
CA GLU A 50 -3.43 -7.72 3.63
C GLU A 50 -4.53 -6.87 4.29
N TRP A 51 -4.17 -5.91 5.14
CA TRP A 51 -5.14 -5.03 5.79
C TRP A 51 -5.75 -4.03 4.83
N ILE A 52 -4.93 -3.53 3.91
CA ILE A 52 -5.32 -2.53 2.91
C ILE A 52 -6.43 -3.08 2.00
N VAL A 53 -6.21 -4.27 1.44
CA VAL A 53 -7.23 -4.98 0.63
C VAL A 53 -8.45 -5.40 1.46
N GLY A 54 -8.25 -5.58 2.78
CA GLY A 54 -9.28 -5.90 3.75
C GLY A 54 -10.28 -4.77 3.96
N ILE A 55 -9.77 -3.57 4.19
CA ILE A 55 -10.50 -2.41 4.70
C ILE A 55 -11.14 -1.61 3.56
N ALA A 56 -10.44 -1.41 2.44
CA ALA A 56 -10.88 -0.52 1.37
C ALA A 56 -10.79 -1.17 -0.02
N PRO A 57 -11.48 -2.29 -0.27
CA PRO A 57 -11.38 -3.00 -1.55
C PRO A 57 -11.85 -2.15 -2.75
N HIS A 58 -12.78 -1.22 -2.54
CA HIS A 58 -13.27 -0.31 -3.58
C HIS A 58 -12.23 0.74 -4.01
N TYR A 59 -11.31 1.11 -3.11
CA TYR A 59 -10.25 2.07 -3.42
C TYR A 59 -9.08 1.39 -4.14
N TYR A 60 -8.78 0.15 -3.77
CA TYR A 60 -7.73 -0.67 -4.37
C TYR A 60 -8.31 -1.65 -5.40
N ASP A 61 -9.16 -1.14 -6.29
CA ASP A 61 -9.73 -1.89 -7.40
C ASP A 61 -8.67 -2.12 -8.48
N LEU A 62 -8.30 -3.39 -8.69
CA LEU A 62 -7.25 -3.81 -9.62
C LEU A 62 -7.55 -3.49 -11.09
N GLU A 63 -8.81 -3.38 -11.48
CA GLU A 63 -9.18 -3.06 -12.86
C GLU A 63 -8.76 -1.63 -13.20
N ASN A 64 -9.02 -0.69 -12.28
CA ASN A 64 -8.72 0.72 -12.44
C ASN A 64 -7.36 1.13 -11.85
N PHE A 65 -6.65 0.19 -11.21
CA PHE A 65 -5.36 0.48 -10.59
C PHE A 65 -4.23 0.65 -11.62
N PRO A 66 -3.38 1.68 -11.50
CA PRO A 66 -2.28 1.91 -12.45
C PRO A 66 -1.29 0.74 -12.46
N GLN A 67 -0.73 0.45 -13.63
CA GLN A 67 0.25 -0.64 -13.78
C GLN A 67 1.56 -0.26 -13.09
N CYS A 68 1.81 -0.83 -11.92
CA CYS A 68 3.02 -0.58 -11.13
C CYS A 68 3.39 -1.79 -10.26
N GLU A 69 4.52 -1.71 -9.55
CA GLU A 69 4.95 -2.75 -8.62
C GLU A 69 3.90 -3.01 -7.52
N ALA A 70 3.30 -1.95 -6.98
CA ALA A 70 2.24 -2.06 -5.97
C ALA A 70 1.04 -2.87 -6.49
N LYS A 71 0.65 -2.71 -7.77
CA LYS A 71 -0.43 -3.51 -8.39
C LYS A 71 -0.13 -5.00 -8.36
N ARG A 72 1.11 -5.38 -8.74
CA ARG A 72 1.54 -6.79 -8.76
C ARG A 72 1.51 -7.42 -7.37
N VAL A 73 1.85 -6.64 -6.34
CA VAL A 73 1.77 -7.11 -4.94
C VAL A 73 0.29 -7.24 -4.51
N LEU A 74 -0.55 -6.25 -4.81
CA LEU A 74 -1.99 -6.31 -4.50
C LEU A 74 -2.67 -7.51 -5.17
N GLU A 75 -2.38 -7.79 -6.43
CA GLU A 75 -2.88 -8.98 -7.14
C GLU A 75 -2.57 -10.29 -6.40
N LYS A 76 -1.34 -10.42 -5.89
CA LYS A 76 -0.94 -11.60 -5.08
C LYS A 76 -1.72 -11.67 -3.78
N LEU A 77 -1.90 -10.54 -3.09
CA LEU A 77 -2.64 -10.46 -1.83
C LEU A 77 -4.13 -10.80 -2.02
N TYR A 78 -4.75 -10.32 -3.09
CA TYR A 78 -6.13 -10.68 -3.44
C TYR A 78 -6.27 -12.17 -3.75
N LYS A 79 -5.36 -12.76 -4.54
CA LYS A 79 -5.37 -14.21 -4.83
C LYS A 79 -5.21 -15.05 -3.56
N LYS A 80 -4.28 -14.66 -2.67
CA LYS A 80 -4.07 -15.31 -1.37
C LYS A 80 -5.34 -15.28 -0.52
N ARG A 81 -6.01 -14.12 -0.43
CA ARG A 81 -7.25 -13.97 0.34
C ARG A 81 -8.39 -14.84 -0.18
N VAL A 82 -8.54 -14.97 -1.50
CA VAL A 82 -9.56 -15.85 -2.11
C VAL A 82 -9.27 -17.31 -1.73
N LYS A 83 -8.03 -17.75 -1.90
CA LYS A 83 -7.59 -19.10 -1.53
C LYS A 83 -7.87 -19.41 -0.06
N ASP A 84 -7.49 -18.50 0.85
CA ASP A 84 -7.70 -18.68 2.30
C ASP A 84 -9.20 -18.80 2.65
N LYS A 85 -10.07 -18.07 1.93
CA LYS A 85 -11.53 -18.14 2.10
C LYS A 85 -12.12 -19.47 1.62
N ASP A 86 -11.63 -20.00 0.51
CA ASP A 86 -12.10 -21.27 -0.04
C ASP A 86 -11.65 -22.45 0.82
N GLU A 87 -10.41 -22.42 1.33
CA GLU A 87 -9.93 -23.41 2.30
C GLU A 87 -10.76 -23.38 3.60
N SER A 88 -11.16 -22.19 4.06
CA SER A 88 -11.99 -22.04 5.26
C SER A 88 -13.40 -22.61 5.08
N LYS A 89 -13.96 -22.54 3.86
CA LYS A 89 -15.25 -23.15 3.53
C LYS A 89 -15.16 -24.67 3.43
N ASN A 90 -14.10 -25.20 2.83
CA ASN A 90 -13.94 -26.64 2.64
C ASN A 90 -13.70 -27.42 3.95
N ARG A 91 -13.35 -26.71 5.04
CA ARG A 91 -13.17 -27.27 6.38
C ARG A 91 -14.44 -27.21 7.26
N ARG A 92 -15.53 -26.61 6.77
CA ARG A 92 -16.83 -26.52 7.46
C ARG A 92 -17.82 -27.46 6.80
#